data_AF-A0A0R3MU35-F1
#
_entry.id   AF-A0A0R3MU35-F1
#
_cell.length_a   1.000
_cell.length_b   1.000
_cell.length_c   1.000
_cell.angle_alpha   90.00
_cell.angle_beta   90.00
_cell.angle_gamma   90.00
#
_symmetry.space_group_name_H-M   'P 1'
#
loop_
_entity.id
_entity.type
_entity.pdbx_description
1 polymer ?
#
loop_
_entity_poly.entity_id
_entity_poly.type
_entity_poly.pdbx_seq_one_letter_code
_entity_poly.pdbx_strand_id
1 'polypeptide(L)' 'MEDRLSHLLDELCVDWGFCIPPADARRIASTTPLTADQFAHAVLTAEGFVPEYEKRWFKQIRQRFVDGFGQEIRAED' A
#
# COMPACT_ATOMS: atom_id res chain seq x y z
N MET A 1 6.74 4.37 -11.75
CA MET A 1 6.21 3.55 -10.64
C MET A 1 5.16 4.26 -9.78
N GLU A 2 5.39 5.51 -9.36
CA GLU A 2 4.49 6.32 -8.53
C GLU A 2 3.01 6.32 -9.00
N ASP A 3 2.77 6.42 -10.31
CA ASP A 3 1.42 6.44 -10.90
C ASP A 3 0.67 5.11 -10.69
N ARG A 4 1.37 3.97 -10.81
CA ARG A 4 0.78 2.64 -10.58
C ARG A 4 0.46 2.41 -9.10
N LEU A 5 1.33 2.87 -8.19
CA LEU A 5 1.07 2.77 -6.75
C LEU A 5 -0.09 3.67 -6.34
N SER A 6 -0.16 4.87 -6.89
CA SER A 6 -1.29 5.78 -6.67
C SER A 6 -2.60 5.15 -7.15
N HIS A 7 -2.59 4.49 -8.31
CA HIS A 7 -3.75 3.75 -8.80
C HIS A 7 -4.15 2.61 -7.87
N LEU A 8 -3.18 1.83 -7.37
CA LEU A 8 -3.48 0.77 -6.39
C LEU A 8 -4.11 1.34 -5.12
N LEU A 9 -3.63 2.49 -4.61
CA LEU A 9 -4.23 3.13 -3.43
C LEU A 9 -5.67 3.59 -3.67
N ASP A 10 -5.97 4.08 -4.88
CA ASP A 10 -7.34 4.42 -5.30
C ASP A 10 -8.24 3.17 -5.32
N GLU A 11 -7.76 2.06 -5.89
CA GLU A 11 -8.49 0.78 -5.88
C GLU A 11 -8.79 0.31 -4.45
N LEU A 12 -7.85 0.45 -3.51
CA LEU A 12 -8.07 0.09 -2.10
C LEU A 12 -9.13 0.96 -1.42
N CYS A 13 -9.21 2.25 -1.77
CA CYS A 13 -10.28 3.15 -1.29
C CYS A 13 -11.64 2.73 -1.85
N VAL A 14 -11.73 2.45 -3.15
CA VAL A 14 -13.00 2.10 -3.82
C VAL A 14 -13.49 0.71 -3.41
N ASP A 15 -12.62 -0.30 -3.41
CA ASP A 15 -13.00 -1.68 -3.15
C ASP A 15 -13.20 -1.95 -1.66
N TRP A 16 -12.32 -1.41 -0.80
CA TRP A 16 -12.22 -1.80 0.61
C TRP A 16 -12.37 -0.64 1.60
N GLY A 17 -12.51 0.61 1.13
CA GLY A 17 -12.71 1.79 1.98
C GLY A 17 -11.45 2.36 2.62
N PHE A 18 -10.25 1.94 2.17
CA PHE A 18 -8.96 2.47 2.64
C PHE A 18 -8.64 3.79 1.90
N CYS A 19 -9.29 4.87 2.30
CA CYS A 19 -9.20 6.17 1.63
C CYS A 19 -8.08 7.03 2.21
N ILE A 20 -6.86 6.67 1.79
CA ILE A 20 -5.61 7.22 2.32
C ILE A 20 -5.54 8.74 2.09
N PRO A 21 -5.18 9.53 3.11
CA PRO A 21 -4.98 10.97 2.94
C PRO A 21 -3.99 11.28 1.80
N PRO A 22 -4.24 12.31 0.98
CA PRO A 22 -3.45 12.55 -0.24
C PRO A 22 -1.95 12.78 0.03
N ALA A 23 -1.60 13.34 1.20
CA ALA A 23 -0.21 13.52 1.61
C ALA A 23 0.50 12.17 1.86
N ASP A 24 -0.17 11.25 2.55
CA ASP A 24 0.35 9.91 2.84
C ASP A 24 0.35 9.03 1.60
N ALA A 25 -0.69 9.12 0.76
CA ALA A 25 -0.76 8.40 -0.50
C ALA A 25 0.44 8.76 -1.41
N ARG A 26 0.73 10.06 -1.55
CA ARG A 26 1.91 10.53 -2.29
C ARG A 26 3.20 10.00 -1.67
N ARG A 27 3.34 10.06 -0.34
CA ARG A 27 4.53 9.54 0.35
C ARG A 27 4.75 8.06 0.10
N ILE A 28 3.69 7.25 0.18
CA ILE A 28 3.74 5.80 -0.08
C ILE A 28 4.10 5.55 -1.55
N ALA A 29 3.47 6.25 -2.48
CA ALA A 29 3.71 6.09 -3.91
C ALA A 29 5.11 6.52 -4.37
N SER A 30 5.72 7.51 -3.71
CA SER A 30 7.10 7.94 -3.97
C SER A 30 8.15 7.11 -3.22
N THR A 31 7.75 6.12 -2.41
CA THR A 31 8.70 5.29 -1.66
C THR A 31 9.22 4.16 -2.53
N THR A 32 10.50 4.21 -2.87
CA THR A 32 11.25 3.10 -3.48
C THR A 32 12.66 3.01 -2.88
N PRO A 33 13.19 1.80 -2.63
CA PRO A 33 12.54 0.48 -2.78
C PRO A 33 11.42 0.25 -1.77
N LEU A 34 10.46 -0.62 -2.11
CA LEU A 34 9.26 -0.88 -1.29
C LEU A 34 8.81 -2.34 -1.40
N THR A 35 8.72 -3.03 -0.26
CA THR A 35 8.21 -4.40 -0.21
C THR A 35 6.70 -4.46 0.03
N ALA A 36 6.08 -5.59 -0.31
CA ALA A 36 4.65 -5.81 -0.07
C ALA A 36 4.25 -5.65 1.41
N ASP A 37 5.11 -6.11 2.33
CA ASP A 37 4.90 -5.96 3.77
C ASP A 37 5.00 -4.49 4.21
N GLN A 38 6.00 -3.75 3.72
CA GLN A 38 6.13 -2.31 4.00
C GLN A 38 4.94 -1.51 3.47
N PHE A 39 4.48 -1.83 2.26
CA PHE A 39 3.30 -1.21 1.67
C PHE A 39 2.05 -1.44 2.53
N ALA A 40 1.77 -2.70 2.90
CA ALA A 40 0.61 -3.03 3.74
C ALA A 40 0.66 -2.33 5.12
N HIS A 41 1.85 -2.25 5.73
CA HIS A 41 2.05 -1.53 6.97
C HIS A 41 1.76 -0.03 6.83
N ALA A 42 2.24 0.59 5.75
CA ALA A 42 2.07 2.02 5.48
C ALA A 42 0.61 2.38 5.21
N VAL A 43 -0.10 1.58 4.41
CA VAL A 43 -1.54 1.76 4.13
C VAL A 43 -2.35 1.70 5.43
N LEU A 44 -2.16 0.65 6.24
CA LEU A 44 -2.88 0.51 7.49
C LEU A 44 -2.58 1.65 8.47
N THR A 45 -1.32 2.05 8.57
CA THR A 45 -0.92 3.16 9.46
C THR A 45 -1.52 4.49 9.01
N ALA A 46 -1.57 4.75 7.70
CA ALA A 46 -2.13 5.99 7.16
C ALA A 46 -3.65 6.10 7.30
N GLU A 47 -4.37 4.98 7.35
CA GLU A 47 -5.79 4.92 7.75
C GLU A 47 -6.01 5.06 9.27
N GLY A 48 -4.94 5.08 10.07
CA GLY A 48 -5.02 5.15 11.52
C GLY A 48 -5.22 3.79 12.21
N PHE A 49 -5.03 2.67 11.50
CA PHE A 49 -5.00 1.34 12.11
C PHE A 49 -3.62 1.00 12.69
N VAL A 50 -3.61 0.07 13.64
CA VAL A 50 -2.38 -0.55 14.15
C VAL A 50 -2.20 -1.91 13.45
N PRO A 51 -1.20 -2.05 12.56
CA PRO A 51 -1.11 -3.21 11.64
C PRO A 51 -0.97 -4.57 12.35
N GLU A 52 -0.37 -4.59 13.53
CA GLU A 52 -0.17 -5.79 14.35
C GLU A 52 -1.48 -6.44 14.80
N TYR A 53 -2.54 -5.63 14.97
CA TYR A 53 -3.88 -6.10 15.33
C TYR A 53 -4.73 -6.42 14.09
N GLU A 54 -4.50 -5.73 12.97
CA GLU A 54 -5.25 -5.90 11.71
C GLU A 54 -4.68 -6.98 10.77
N LYS A 55 -4.38 -8.16 11.32
CA LYS A 55 -3.69 -9.25 10.59
C LYS A 55 -4.39 -9.70 9.31
N ARG A 56 -5.73 -9.61 9.26
CA ARG A 56 -6.51 -9.97 8.07
C ARG A 56 -6.29 -8.94 6.97
N TRP A 57 -6.48 -7.66 7.28
CA TRP A 57 -6.28 -6.58 6.32
C TRP A 57 -4.84 -6.50 5.85
N PHE A 58 -3.88 -6.69 6.77
CA PHE A 58 -2.47 -6.76 6.42
C PHE A 58 -2.21 -7.79 5.32
N LYS A 59 -2.73 -9.02 5.48
CA LYS A 59 -2.58 -10.07 4.47
C LYS A 59 -3.26 -9.72 3.15
N GLN A 60 -4.46 -9.13 3.19
CA GLN A 60 -5.20 -8.79 1.97
C GLN A 60 -4.52 -7.67 1.17
N ILE A 61 -4.10 -6.58 1.85
CA ILE A 61 -3.39 -5.46 1.22
C ILE A 61 -2.04 -5.91 0.67
N ARG A 62 -1.28 -6.70 1.45
CA ARG A 62 -0.03 -7.32 0.99
C ARG A 62 -0.25 -8.15 -0.26
N GLN A 63 -1.28 -8.99 -0.29
CA GLN A 63 -1.58 -9.83 -1.45
C GLN A 63 -1.91 -8.98 -2.68
N ARG A 64 -2.74 -7.93 -2.52
CA ARG A 64 -3.10 -7.03 -3.62
C ARG A 64 -1.89 -6.31 -4.22
N PHE A 65 -0.92 -5.92 -3.39
CA PHE A 65 0.35 -5.41 -3.85
C PHE A 65 1.12 -6.46 -4.65
N VAL A 66 1.22 -7.69 -4.12
CA VAL A 66 1.93 -8.80 -4.79
C VAL A 66 1.36 -9.11 -6.16
N ASP A 67 0.03 -9.11 -6.31
CA ASP A 67 -0.64 -9.34 -7.60
C ASP A 67 -0.32 -8.26 -8.64
N GLY A 68 -0.07 -7.00 -8.23
CA GLY A 68 0.26 -5.90 -9.13
C GLY A 68 1.75 -5.67 -9.39
N PHE A 69 2.60 -5.96 -8.40
CA PHE A 69 4.01 -5.51 -8.37
C PHE A 69 5.00 -6.63 -8.00
N GLY A 70 4.53 -7.81 -7.57
CA GLY A 70 5.39 -8.85 -7.01
C GLY A 70 5.78 -8.60 -5.54
N GLN A 71 6.82 -9.28 -5.05
CA GLN A 71 7.19 -9.21 -3.63
C GLN A 71 7.78 -7.85 -3.22
N GLU A 72 8.42 -7.16 -4.16
CA GLU A 72 9.07 -5.87 -3.94
C GLU A 72 9.15 -5.06 -5.22
N ILE A 73 9.24 -3.76 -5.03
CA ILE A 73 9.65 -2.76 -6.00
C ILE A 73 11.10 -2.40 -5.71
N ARG A 74 11.96 -2.43 -6.73
CA ARG A 74 13.35 -2.03 -6.60
C ARG A 74 13.52 -0.54 -6.87
N ALA A 75 14.69 0.01 -6.56
CA ALA A 75 14.97 1.43 -6.81
C ALA A 75 15.15 1.76 -8.31
N GLU A 76 15.32 0.74 -9.15
CA GLU A 76 15.59 0.85 -10.59
C GLU A 76 14.31 0.76 -11.45
N ASP A 77 13.15 0.68 -10.79
CA ASP A 77 11.83 0.31 -11.31
C ASP A 77 10.90 1.54 -11.53
#